data_AF-A0A349QXU1-F1
#
_entry.id   AF-A0A349QXU1-F1
#
_cell.length_a   1.000
_cell.length_b   1.000
_cell.length_c   1.000
_cell.angle_alpha   90.00
_cell.angle_beta   90.00
_cell.angle_gamma   90.00
#
_symmetry.space_group_name_H-M   'P 1'
#
loop_
_entity.id
_entity.type
_entity.pdbx_description
1 polymer ?
#
loop_
_entity_poly.entity_id
_entity_poly.type
_entity_poly.pdbx_seq_one_letter_code
_entity_poly.pdbx_strand_id
1 'polypeptide(L)' 'IVPPAPAKEEEDDEITLKLKKLKTLFDKQLITQEEYESKKREVLSSL' A
#
# COMPACT_ATOMS: atom_id res chain seq x y z
N ILE A 1 -11.32 22.78 -20.67
CA ILE A 1 -11.06 21.39 -21.10
C ILE A 1 -10.13 20.80 -20.05
N VAL A 2 -10.64 19.96 -19.15
CA VAL A 2 -9.84 19.21 -18.17
C VAL A 2 -10.12 17.73 -18.40
N PRO A 3 -9.08 16.88 -18.45
CA PRO A 3 -9.15 15.55 -19.05
C PRO A 3 -9.82 14.53 -18.11
N PRO A 4 -10.49 13.49 -18.64
CA PRO A 4 -10.87 12.33 -17.86
C PRO A 4 -9.72 11.33 -17.85
N ALA A 5 -9.12 11.09 -16.69
CA ALA A 5 -8.25 9.93 -16.48
C ALA A 5 -8.57 9.29 -15.12
N PRO A 6 -9.71 8.58 -14.97
CA PRO A 6 -10.10 7.99 -13.69
C PRO A 6 -9.59 6.56 -13.47
N ALA A 7 -8.81 5.98 -14.38
CA ALA A 7 -8.49 4.55 -14.34
C ALA A 7 -7.26 4.16 -13.50
N LYS A 8 -6.41 5.12 -13.07
CA LYS A 8 -5.19 4.83 -12.28
C LYS A 8 -5.33 5.11 -10.80
N GLU A 9 -6.28 5.97 -10.41
CA GLU A 9 -6.45 6.39 -9.01
C GLU A 9 -7.00 5.26 -8.13
N GLU A 10 -7.87 4.39 -8.67
CA GLU A 10 -8.50 3.31 -7.89
C GLU A 10 -7.49 2.25 -7.42
N GLU A 11 -6.51 1.89 -8.27
CA GLU A 11 -5.44 0.94 -7.91
C GLU A 11 -4.44 1.57 -6.91
N ASP A 12 -4.10 2.85 -7.08
CA ASP A 12 -3.22 3.61 -6.17
C ASP A 12 -3.85 3.75 -4.77
N ASP A 13 -5.17 3.94 -4.68
CA ASP A 13 -5.92 3.99 -3.42
C ASP A 13 -5.88 2.65 -2.67
N GLU A 14 -6.05 1.53 -3.37
CA GLU A 14 -5.95 0.19 -2.77
C GLU A 14 -4.56 -0.09 -2.22
N ILE A 15 -3.51 0.26 -2.97
CA ILE A 15 -2.11 0.11 -2.56
C ILE A 15 -1.83 1.00 -1.34
N THR A 16 -2.26 2.26 -1.37
CA THR A 16 -2.13 3.20 -0.25
C THR A 16 -2.81 2.67 1.01
N LEU A 17 -4.00 2.09 0.88
CA LEU A 17 -4.73 1.49 2.00
C LEU A 17 -4.01 0.28 2.58
N LYS A 18 -3.47 -0.61 1.73
CA LYS A 18 -2.68 -1.79 2.13
C LYS A 18 -1.41 -1.37 2.87
N LEU A 19 -0.68 -0.38 2.36
CA LEU A 19 0.51 0.18 3.02
C LEU A 19 0.19 0.83 4.38
N LYS A 20 -0.92 1.56 4.48
CA LYS A 20 -1.36 2.18 5.73
C LYS A 20 -1.70 1.15 6.80
N LYS A 21 -2.40 0.07 6.43
CA LYS A 21 -2.68 -1.08 7.31
C LYS A 21 -1.38 -1.73 7.77
N LEU A 22 -0.47 -1.99 6.83
CA LEU A 22 0.82 -2.61 7.11
C LEU A 22 1.67 -1.78 8.09
N LYS A 23 1.72 -0.46 7.90
CA LYS A 23 2.40 0.46 8.82
C LYS A 23 1.77 0.43 10.21
N THR A 24 0.44 0.37 10.29
CA THR A 24 -0.28 0.29 11.56
C THR A 24 0.05 -1.00 12.32
N LEU A 25 0.17 -2.13 11.61
CA LEU A 25 0.57 -3.40 12.22
C LEU A 25 2.00 -3.33 12.78
N PHE A 26 2.92 -2.73 12.03
CA PHE A 26 4.31 -2.56 12.47
C PHE A 26 4.45 -1.60 13.65
N ASP A 27 3.75 -0.47 13.63
CA ASP A 27 3.73 0.52 14.72
C ASP A 27 3.18 -0.09 16.03
N LYS A 28 2.18 -0.97 15.90
CA LYS A 28 1.64 -1.76 17.01
C LYS A 28 2.52 -2.96 17.40
N GLN A 29 3.69 -3.13 16.77
CA GLN A 29 4.59 -4.28 16.93
C GLN A 29 3.90 -5.64 16.73
N LEU A 30 2.84 -5.71 15.91
CA LEU A 30 2.13 -6.94 15.58
C LEU A 30 2.85 -7.77 14.51
N ILE A 31 3.79 -7.15 13.79
CA ILE A 31 4.65 -7.78 12.79
C ILE A 31 6.09 -7.31 13.01
N THR A 32 7.05 -8.10 12.55
CA THR A 32 8.47 -7.73 12.59
C THR A 32 8.84 -6.76 11.47
N GLN A 33 10.02 -6.15 11.57
CA GLN A 33 10.56 -5.31 10.48
C GLN A 33 10.69 -6.10 9.18
N GLU A 34 11.16 -7.35 9.24
CA GLU A 34 11.30 -8.21 8.06
C GLU A 34 9.95 -8.49 7.39
N GLU A 35 8.92 -8.80 8.17
CA GLU A 35 7.56 -8.99 7.66
C GLU A 35 6.98 -7.71 7.05
N TYR A 36 7.20 -6.56 7.71
CA TYR A 36 6.80 -5.25 7.19
C TYR A 36 7.43 -4.98 5.83
N GLU A 37 8.74 -5.19 5.69
CA GLU A 37 9.43 -4.96 4.42
C GLU A 37 9.00 -5.95 3.34
N SER A 38 8.81 -7.22 3.68
CA SER A 38 8.35 -8.24 2.72
C SER A 38 6.96 -7.91 2.17
N LYS A 39 6.00 -7.66 3.05
CA LYS A 39 4.63 -7.27 2.65
C LYS A 39 4.60 -5.94 1.91
N LYS A 40 5.47 -4.98 2.26
CA LYS A 40 5.56 -3.69 1.57
C LYS A 40 6.04 -3.89 0.12
N ARG A 41 7.02 -4.75 -0.09
CA ARG A 41 7.50 -5.12 -1.43
C ARG A 41 6.40 -5.78 -2.25
N GLU A 42 5.65 -6.72 -1.67
CA GLU A 42 4.53 -7.36 -2.38
C GLU A 42 3.44 -6.36 -2.78
N VAL A 43 3.07 -5.44 -1.87
CA VAL A 43 2.05 -4.42 -2.14
C VAL A 43 2.50 -3.44 -3.24
N LEU A 44 3.78 -3.05 -3.24
CA LEU A 44 4.34 -2.19 -4.29
C LEU A 44 4.61 -2.93 -5.60
N SER A 45 4.81 -4.25 -5.56
CA SER A 45 4.97 -5.09 -6.75
C SER A 45 3.65 -5.32 -7.48
N SER A 46 2.51 -4.92 -6.88
CA SER A 46 1.18 -4.97 -7.49
C SER A 46 0.87 -3.74 -8.36
N LEU A 47 1.87 -2.88 -8.60
CA LEU A 47 1.83 -1.62 -9.34
C LEU A 47 2.60 -1.79 -10.66
#